data_AF-A0A382Z0Q2-F1
#
_entry.id   AF-A0A382Z0Q2-F1
#
_cell.length_a   1.000
_cell.length_b   1.000
_cell.length_c   1.000
_cell.angle_alpha   90.00
_cell.angle_beta   90.00
_cell.angle_gamma   90.00
#
_symmetry.space_group_name_H-M   'P 1'
#
loop_
_entity.id
_entity.type
_entity.pdbx_description
1 polymer ?
#
loop_
_entity_poly.entity_id
_entity_poly.type
_entity_poly.pdbx_seq_one_letter_code
_entity_poly.pdbx_strand_id
1 'polypeptide(L)'
;MKEFQRRKGQEKKVSFLSNNFASKEALAKALGTGFSLGIGFKNIEVLRRENGSPYLILSGKTAKKARAQKCHNFELSIADTKDYSLAFVVGEEE
;
A
#
# COMPACT_ATOMS: atom_id res chain seq x y z
N MET A 1 -10.18 6.41 -5.79
CA MET A 1 -10.62 7.46 -6.75
C MET A 1 -11.11 8.72 -6.06
N LYS A 2 -12.08 8.64 -5.14
CA LYS A 2 -12.60 9.81 -4.40
C LYS A 2 -11.51 10.63 -3.69
N GLU A 3 -10.57 9.97 -3.02
CA GLU A 3 -9.50 10.66 -2.29
C GLU A 3 -8.49 11.37 -3.22
N PHE A 4 -8.18 10.77 -4.38
CA PHE A 4 -7.35 11.39 -5.41
C PHE A 4 -8.00 12.67 -5.96
N GLN A 5 -9.29 12.62 -6.25
CA GLN A 5 -10.05 13.77 -6.76
C GLN A 5 -10.12 14.91 -5.74
N ARG A 6 -10.14 14.61 -4.44
CA ARG A 6 -10.15 15.61 -3.35
C ARG A 6 -8.83 16.40 -3.24
N ARG A 7 -7.71 15.87 -3.75
CA ARG A 7 -6.40 16.54 -3.70
C ARG A 7 -6.38 17.72 -4.67
N LYS A 8 -6.24 18.94 -4.15
CA LYS A 8 -6.11 20.18 -4.95
C LYS A 8 -4.64 20.40 -5.34
N GLY A 9 -4.40 20.71 -6.61
CA GLY A 9 -3.06 20.95 -7.17
C GLY A 9 -2.39 19.68 -7.69
N GLN A 10 -1.52 19.84 -8.68
CA GLN A 10 -0.82 18.74 -9.34
C GLN A 10 0.16 18.06 -8.39
N GLU A 11 0.92 18.82 -7.60
CA GLU A 11 1.90 18.29 -6.64
C GLU A 11 1.26 17.33 -5.63
N LYS A 12 0.14 17.72 -5.00
CA LYS A 12 -0.56 16.84 -4.04
C LYS A 12 -1.14 15.58 -4.69
N LYS A 13 -1.49 15.64 -5.97
CA LYS A 13 -1.94 14.47 -6.73
C LYS A 13 -0.78 13.54 -7.05
N VAL A 14 0.38 14.08 -7.44
CA VAL A 14 1.60 13.32 -7.69
C VAL A 14 2.08 12.64 -6.41
N SER A 15 2.22 13.37 -5.30
CA SER A 15 2.61 12.79 -4.01
C SER A 15 1.62 11.70 -3.56
N PHE A 16 0.31 11.89 -3.73
CA PHE A 16 -0.68 10.86 -3.42
C PHE A 16 -0.47 9.57 -4.24
N LEU A 17 -0.24 9.68 -5.54
CA LEU A 17 0.01 8.51 -6.40
C LEU A 17 1.34 7.84 -6.07
N SER A 18 2.39 8.63 -5.83
CA SER A 18 3.72 8.17 -5.46
C SER A 18 3.71 7.39 -4.13
N ASN A 19 3.08 7.94 -3.09
CA ASN A 19 2.91 7.27 -1.80
C ASN A 19 2.15 5.96 -1.92
N ASN A 20 1.07 5.93 -2.70
CA ASN A 20 0.29 4.71 -2.90
C ASN A 20 1.07 3.66 -3.69
N PHE A 21 1.87 4.08 -4.67
CA PHE A 21 2.74 3.16 -5.40
C PHE A 21 3.79 2.55 -4.47
N ALA A 22 4.52 3.38 -3.71
CA ALA A 22 5.53 2.94 -2.75
C ALA A 22 4.95 1.96 -1.72
N SER A 23 3.77 2.25 -1.18
CA SER A 23 3.09 1.39 -0.20
C SER A 23 2.73 0.02 -0.78
N LYS A 24 2.24 -0.01 -2.02
CA LYS A 24 1.86 -1.26 -2.69
C LYS A 24 3.07 -2.12 -3.02
N GLU A 25 4.16 -1.49 -3.46
CA GLU A 25 5.44 -2.16 -3.71
C GLU A 25 6.01 -2.74 -2.42
N ALA A 26 6.01 -1.97 -1.33
CA ALA A 26 6.48 -2.41 -0.02
C ALA A 26 5.72 -3.66 0.46
N LEU A 27 4.39 -3.66 0.34
CA LEU A 27 3.58 -4.84 0.67
C LEU A 27 3.90 -6.03 -0.25
N ALA A 28 4.01 -5.82 -1.56
CA ALA A 28 4.29 -6.92 -2.49
C ALA A 28 5.65 -7.58 -2.20
N LYS A 29 6.62 -6.78 -1.73
CA LYS A 29 7.93 -7.24 -1.26
C LYS A 29 7.84 -7.97 0.08
N ALA A 30 7.05 -7.45 1.04
CA ALA A 30 6.82 -8.14 2.32
C ALA A 30 6.23 -9.55 2.11
N LEU A 31 5.35 -9.71 1.11
CA LEU A 31 4.78 -11.00 0.70
C LEU A 31 5.73 -11.89 -0.13
N GLY A 32 6.98 -11.45 -0.37
CA GLY A 32 8.01 -12.22 -1.08
C GLY A 32 7.75 -12.46 -2.56
N THR A 33 6.96 -11.60 -3.23
CA THR A 33 6.55 -11.82 -4.63
C THR A 33 6.80 -10.64 -5.56
N GLY A 34 6.70 -9.40 -5.08
CA GLY A 34 6.65 -8.24 -5.99
C GLY A 34 5.45 -8.30 -6.96
N PHE A 35 5.28 -7.29 -7.81
CA PHE A 35 4.13 -7.26 -8.74
C PHE A 35 4.24 -8.26 -9.89
N SER A 36 5.45 -8.57 -10.35
CA SER A 36 5.69 -9.50 -11.46
C SER A 36 5.35 -10.96 -11.13
N LEU A 37 5.35 -11.36 -9.85
CA LEU A 37 5.09 -12.74 -9.41
C LEU A 37 3.65 -12.96 -8.90
N GLY A 38 2.69 -12.20 -9.42
CA GLY A 38 1.26 -12.55 -9.32
C GLY A 38 0.43 -11.79 -8.29
N ILE A 39 1.00 -10.80 -7.61
CA ILE A 39 0.22 -9.82 -6.82
C ILE A 39 -0.33 -8.75 -7.76
N GLY A 40 -1.66 -8.66 -7.83
CA GLY A 40 -2.32 -7.65 -8.64
C GLY A 40 -2.24 -6.28 -7.97
N PHE A 41 -1.67 -5.28 -8.65
CA PHE A 41 -1.61 -3.90 -8.15
C PHE A 41 -2.97 -3.32 -7.72
N LYS A 42 -4.05 -3.73 -8.41
CA LYS A 42 -5.44 -3.33 -8.11
C LYS A 42 -6.05 -4.05 -6.90
N ASN A 43 -5.44 -5.15 -6.46
CA ASN A 43 -5.89 -5.94 -5.31
C ASN A 43 -5.34 -5.44 -3.97
N ILE A 44 -4.60 -4.32 -3.99
CA ILE A 44 -4.08 -3.66 -2.82
C ILE A 44 -4.68 -2.27 -2.78
N GLU A 45 -5.35 -1.94 -1.68
CA GLU A 45 -5.85 -0.61 -1.40
C GLU A 45 -5.09 -0.01 -0.23
N VAL A 46 -4.68 1.24 -0.38
CA VAL A 46 -4.00 2.03 0.66
C VAL A 46 -5.01 3.08 1.11
N LEU A 47 -5.42 3.00 2.36
CA LEU A 47 -6.44 3.86 2.94
C LEU A 47 -5.88 4.59 4.16
N ARG A 48 -6.70 5.46 4.74
CA ARG A 48 -6.37 6.28 5.90
C ARG A 48 -7.49 6.18 6.93
N ARG A 49 -7.13 5.91 8.18
CA ARG A 49 -8.07 6.01 9.32
C ARG A 49 -8.41 7.47 9.59
N GLU A 50 -9.38 7.71 10.47
CA GLU A 50 -9.80 9.07 10.86
C GLU A 50 -8.66 9.88 11.49
N ASN A 51 -7.79 9.22 12.27
CA ASN A 51 -6.58 9.83 12.83
C ASN A 51 -5.45 10.05 11.80
N GLY A 52 -5.68 9.74 10.52
CA GLY A 52 -4.72 9.91 9.44
C GLY A 52 -3.70 8.76 9.30
N SER A 53 -3.73 7.73 10.15
CA SER A 53 -2.83 6.59 10.02
C SER A 53 -3.13 5.77 8.75
N PRO A 54 -2.11 5.36 7.98
CA PRO A 54 -2.26 4.47 6.83
C PRO A 54 -2.68 3.05 7.26
N TYR A 55 -3.41 2.37 6.38
CA TYR A 55 -3.63 0.92 6.47
C TYR A 55 -3.89 0.31 5.09
N LEU A 56 -3.79 -1.02 5.02
CA LEU A 56 -3.91 -1.80 3.78
C LEU A 56 -5.18 -2.65 3.79
N ILE A 57 -5.86 -2.72 2.65
CA ILE A 57 -6.90 -3.73 2.39
C ILE A 57 -6.45 -4.59 1.21
N LEU A 58 -6.50 -5.90 1.41
CA LEU A 58 -6.12 -6.88 0.40
C LEU A 58 -7.36 -7.56 -0.16
N SER A 59 -7.39 -7.75 -1.47
CA SER A 59 -8.46 -8.47 -2.16
C SER A 59 -7.91 -9.48 -3.17
N GLY A 60 -8.79 -10.26 -3.80
CA GLY A 60 -8.46 -11.14 -4.92
C GLY A 60 -7.28 -12.08 -4.67
N LYS A 61 -6.35 -12.14 -5.62
CA LYS A 61 -5.17 -13.02 -5.57
C LYS A 61 -4.19 -12.64 -4.45
N THR A 62 -4.08 -11.35 -4.13
CA THR A 62 -3.16 -10.85 -3.10
C THR A 62 -3.61 -11.31 -1.72
N ALA A 63 -4.90 -11.17 -1.41
CA ALA A 63 -5.46 -11.68 -0.15
C ALA A 63 -5.28 -13.20 -0.01
N LYS A 64 -5.49 -13.96 -1.10
CA LYS A 64 -5.28 -15.42 -1.10
C LYS A 64 -3.82 -15.79 -0.82
N LYS A 65 -2.86 -15.06 -1.40
CA LYS A 65 -1.42 -15.28 -1.17
C LYS A 65 -1.04 -14.99 0.28
N ALA A 66 -1.42 -13.81 0.78
CA ALA A 66 -1.22 -13.42 2.17
C ALA A 66 -1.77 -14.48 3.12
N ARG A 67 -2.97 -15.00 2.82
CA ARG A 67 -3.57 -16.08 3.61
C ARG A 67 -2.81 -17.39 3.58
N ALA A 68 -2.31 -17.80 2.40
CA ALA A 68 -1.52 -19.02 2.28
C ALA A 68 -0.19 -18.94 3.06
N GLN A 69 0.32 -17.73 3.31
CA GLN A 69 1.52 -17.47 4.11
C GLN A 69 1.21 -17.21 5.59
N LYS A 70 -0.05 -17.34 6.04
CA LYS A 70 -0.50 -16.99 7.42
C LYS A 70 -0.14 -15.57 7.85
N CYS A 71 0.10 -14.68 6.88
CA CYS A 71 0.44 -13.30 7.14
C CYS A 71 -0.76 -12.44 6.76
N HIS A 72 -1.57 -12.08 7.76
CA HIS A 72 -2.82 -11.36 7.56
C HIS A 72 -2.79 -9.94 8.13
N ASN A 73 -1.91 -9.70 9.09
CA ASN A 73 -1.76 -8.41 9.76
C ASN A 73 -0.56 -7.68 9.19
N PHE A 74 -0.81 -6.50 8.60
CA PHE A 74 0.21 -5.65 8.01
C PHE A 74 0.14 -4.26 8.62
N GLU A 75 1.25 -3.81 9.18
CA GLU A 75 1.46 -2.42 9.59
C GLU A 75 2.17 -1.66 8.46
N LEU A 76 1.68 -0.46 8.16
CA LEU A 76 2.19 0.40 7.10
C LEU A 76 2.63 1.74 7.69
N SER A 77 3.81 2.20 7.30
CA SER A 77 4.26 3.57 7.54
C SER A 77 4.69 4.22 6.23
N ILE A 78 4.41 5.51 6.08
CA ILE A 78 4.69 6.28 4.86
C ILE A 78 5.37 7.58 5.25
N ALA A 79 6.51 7.86 4.63
CA ALA A 79 7.17 9.16 4.68
C ALA A 79 7.09 9.81 3.30
N ASP A 80 6.57 11.03 3.26
CA ASP A 80 6.38 11.83 2.05
C ASP A 80 7.24 13.08 2.14
N THR A 81 8.26 13.15 1.30
CA THR A 81 9.17 14.29 1.20
C THR A 81 8.95 15.00 -0.14
N LYS A 82 9.67 16.09 -0.38
CA LYS A 82 9.59 16.80 -1.67
C LYS A 82 10.01 15.90 -2.84
N ASP A 83 11.06 15.10 -2.65
CA ASP A 83 11.72 14.38 -3.74
C ASP A 83 11.44 12.87 -3.70
N TYR A 84 11.05 12.33 -2.55
CA TYR A 84 10.86 10.90 -2.35
C TYR A 84 9.57 10.57 -1.59
N SER A 85 8.94 9.47 -2.01
CA SER A 85 7.93 8.77 -1.22
C SER A 85 8.50 7.42 -0.77
N LEU A 86 8.53 7.21 0.54
CA LEU A 86 9.04 5.99 1.17
C LEU A 86 7.88 5.30 1.88
N ALA A 87 7.86 3.98 1.80
CA ALA A 87 6.89 3.17 2.54
C ALA A 87 7.59 1.96 3.17
N PHE A 88 7.21 1.67 4.42
CA PHE A 88 7.62 0.48 5.15
C PHE A 88 6.39 -0.34 5.47
N VAL A 89 6.47 -1.65 5.21
CA VAL A 89 5.44 -2.61 5.56
C VAL A 89 6.06 -3.71 6.39
N VAL A 90 5.44 -3.99 7.54
CA VAL A 90 5.76 -5.15 8.39
C VAL A 90 4.55 -6.07 8.36
N GLY A 91 4.78 -7.33 8.04
CA GLY A 91 3.77 -8.38 8.13
C GLY A 91 4.08 -9.29 9.30
N GLU A 92 3.06 -9.61 10.10
CA GLU A 92 3.17 -10.58 11.19
C GLU A 92 2.56 -11.92 10.75
N GLU A 93 3.28 -13.01 11.02
CA GLU A 93 2.77 -14.38 10.85
C GLU A 93 2.09 -14.81 12.16
N GLU A 94 0.90 -15.41 12.04
CA GLU A 94 0.22 -16.12 13.15
C GLU A 94 0.70 -17.57 13.29
#